data_AF-A0A2N0U4W0-F1
#
_entry.id   AF-A0A2N0U4W0-F1
#
_cell.length_a   1.000
_cell.length_b   1.000
_cell.length_c   1.000
_cell.angle_alpha   90.00
_cell.angle_beta   90.00
_cell.angle_gamma   90.00
#
_symmetry.space_group_name_H-M   'P 1'
#
loop_
_entity.id
_entity.type
_entity.pdbx_description
1 polymer ?
#
loop_
_entity_poly.entity_id
_entity_poly.type
_entity_poly.pdbx_seq_one_letter_code
_entity_poly.pdbx_strand_id
1 'polypeptide(L)' 'MGRPSTKPKDLRDGYYIEVRNKNQRTGIKIRRDTKEQLLLAIEEYKESKEVIVLGKSENGVMKDIPGLESNS' A
#
# COMPACT_ATOMS: atom_id res chain seq x y z
N MET A 1 -7.33 -35.24 -8.52
CA MET A 1 -6.65 -34.08 -9.15
C MET A 1 -7.71 -33.09 -9.59
N GLY A 2 -7.63 -31.79 -9.41
CA GLY A 2 -6.66 -30.96 -8.71
C GLY A 2 -7.42 -29.75 -8.16
N ARG A 3 -7.05 -29.28 -6.97
CA ARG A 3 -7.52 -27.97 -6.50
C ARG A 3 -7.00 -26.95 -7.52
N PRO A 4 -7.82 -26.03 -8.05
CA PRO A 4 -7.30 -24.96 -8.88
C PRO A 4 -6.15 -24.32 -8.10
N SER A 5 -4.98 -24.21 -8.73
CA SER A 5 -3.82 -23.58 -8.12
C SER A 5 -4.29 -22.20 -7.66
N THR A 6 -4.40 -21.99 -6.35
CA THR A 6 -4.74 -20.67 -5.79
C THR A 6 -3.53 -19.80 -6.07
N LYS A 7 -3.42 -19.31 -7.31
CA LYS A 7 -2.46 -18.26 -7.64
C LYS A 7 -2.73 -17.15 -6.63
N PRO A 8 -1.74 -16.74 -5.82
CA PRO A 8 -1.93 -15.63 -4.92
C PRO A 8 -2.49 -14.50 -5.78
N LYS A 9 -3.61 -13.89 -5.35
CA LYS A 9 -4.21 -12.77 -6.08
C LYS A 9 -3.11 -11.73 -6.23
N ASP A 10 -2.59 -11.61 -7.45
CA ASP A 10 -1.63 -10.57 -7.78
C ASP A 10 -2.22 -9.24 -7.29
N LEU A 11 -1.38 -8.44 -6.62
CA LEU A 11 -1.79 -7.10 -6.25
C LEU A 11 -2.20 -6.38 -7.54
N ARG A 12 -3.39 -5.77 -7.51
CA ARG A 12 -3.86 -4.99 -8.64
C ARG A 12 -2.93 -3.79 -8.82
N ASP A 13 -2.77 -3.36 -10.07
CA ASP A 13 -2.02 -2.15 -10.36
C ASP A 13 -2.57 -0.97 -9.56
N GLY A 14 -1.69 -0.19 -8.94
CA GLY A 14 -2.08 0.93 -8.10
C GLY A 14 -1.06 1.26 -7.01
N TYR A 15 -1.38 2.29 -6.24
CA TYR A 15 -0.55 2.83 -5.18
C TYR A 15 -0.99 2.27 -3.84
N TYR A 16 -0.04 1.84 -3.03
CA TYR A 16 -0.31 1.16 -1.77
C TYR A 16 0.34 1.87 -0.58
N ILE A 17 -0.46 2.07 0.46
CA ILE A 17 -0.01 2.42 1.80
C ILE A 17 -0.48 1.35 2.79
N GLU A 18 0.29 1.13 3.83
CA GLU A 18 -0.13 0.40 5.02
C GLU A 18 -0.43 1.40 6.12
N VAL A 19 -1.61 1.29 6.73
CA VAL A 19 -2.05 2.16 7.82
C VAL A 19 -2.22 1.31 9.07
N ARG A 20 -1.49 1.64 10.13
CA ARG A 20 -1.54 0.91 11.41
C ARG A 20 -1.70 1.84 12.60
N ASN A 21 -2.28 1.32 13.68
CA ASN A 21 -2.25 2.04 14.95
C ASN A 21 -0.83 1.99 15.53
N LYS A 22 -0.42 3.03 16.27
CA LYS A 22 0.94 3.17 16.82
C LYS A 22 1.42 1.97 17.68
N ASN A 23 0.50 1.17 18.21
CA ASN A 23 0.80 0.00 19.05
C ASN A 23 0.54 -1.35 18.35
N GLN A 24 0.16 -1.35 17.07
CA GLN A 24 -0.16 -2.56 16.33
C GLN A 24 1.00 -2.95 15.42
N ARG A 25 1.36 -4.23 15.44
CA ARG A 25 2.42 -4.78 14.57
C ARG A 25 2.00 -4.85 13.11
N THR A 26 0.70 -4.93 12.85
CA THR A 26 0.13 -5.10 11.52
C THR A 26 -0.84 -3.97 11.20
N GLY A 27 -0.78 -3.48 9.97
CA GLY A 27 -1.71 -2.50 9.43
C GLY A 27 -2.69 -3.07 8.40
N ILE A 28 -3.60 -2.21 7.95
CA ILE A 28 -4.43 -2.46 6.78
C ILE A 28 -3.76 -1.86 5.55
N LYS A 29 -3.77 -2.59 4.43
CA LYS A 29 -3.27 -2.09 3.15
C LYS A 29 -4.39 -1.38 2.40
N ILE A 30 -4.13 -0.14 2.00
CA ILE A 30 -5.06 0.68 1.24
C ILE A 30 -4.49 0.86 -0.16
N ARG A 31 -5.28 0.50 -1.18
CA ARG A 31 -4.97 0.72 -2.60
C ARG A 31 -5.62 2.02 -3.08
N ARG A 32 -4.90 2.80 -3.87
CA ARG A 32 -5.42 3.93 -4.65
C ARG A 32 -5.02 3.83 -6.12
N ASP A 33 -5.84 4.41 -6.98
CA ASP A 33 -5.63 4.35 -8.42
C ASP A 33 -4.60 5.38 -8.88
N THR A 34 -4.55 6.55 -8.23
CA THR A 34 -3.61 7.63 -8.54
C THR A 34 -2.72 8.01 -7.35
N LYS A 35 -1.58 8.65 -7.65
CA LYS A 35 -0.66 9.18 -6.63
C LYS A 35 -1.34 10.26 -5.79
N GLU A 36 -2.17 11.11 -6.38
CA GLU A 36 -2.88 12.19 -5.68
C GLU A 36 -3.87 11.63 -4.64
N GLN A 37 -4.60 10.58 -4.99
CA GLN A 37 -5.48 9.89 -4.05
C GLN A 37 -4.70 9.22 -2.92
N LEU A 38 -3.51 8.67 -3.21
CA LEU A 38 -2.63 8.13 -2.18
C LEU A 38 -2.16 9.21 -1.23
N LEU A 39 -1.71 10.35 -1.76
CA LEU A 39 -1.24 11.49 -0.98
C LEU A 39 -2.33 11.99 -0.03
N LEU A 40 -3.54 12.22 -0.53
CA LEU A 40 -4.68 12.62 0.29
C LEU A 40 -4.93 11.61 1.42
N ALA A 41 -4.94 10.31 1.10
CA ALA A 41 -5.12 9.26 2.11
C ALA A 41 -3.98 9.26 3.15
N ILE A 42 -2.72 9.47 2.74
CA ILE A 42 -1.61 9.60 3.68
C ILE A 42 -1.83 10.79 4.61
N GLU A 43 -2.27 11.93 4.08
CA GLU A 43 -2.55 13.12 4.88
C GLU A 43 -3.70 12.93 5.87
N GLU A 44 -4.76 12.22 5.48
CA GLU A 44 -5.88 11.91 6.37
C GLU A 44 -5.46 10.91 7.47
N TYR A 45 -4.71 9.87 7.12
CA TYR A 45 -4.36 8.83 8.09
C TYR A 45 -3.21 9.22 9.01
N LYS A 46 -2.25 10.06 8.57
CA LYS A 46 -1.08 10.46 9.38
C LYS A 46 -1.48 11.23 10.64
N GLU A 47 -2.65 11.85 10.67
CA GLU A 47 -3.14 12.59 11.84
C GLU A 47 -3.39 11.67 13.05
N SER A 48 -3.86 10.45 12.82
CA SER A 48 -4.28 9.52 13.89
C SER A 48 -3.52 8.20 13.91
N LYS A 49 -2.91 7.82 12.79
CA LYS A 49 -2.32 6.50 12.57
C LYS A 49 -0.91 6.63 12.01
N GLU A 50 -0.16 5.55 12.11
CA GLU A 50 1.13 5.43 11.44
C GLU A 50 0.88 4.94 10.02
N VAL A 51 1.43 5.67 9.05
CA VAL A 51 1.25 5.40 7.61
C VAL A 51 2.60 5.03 7.03
N ILE A 52 2.67 3.87 6.39
CA ILE A 52 3.86 3.33 5.75
C ILE A 52 3.58 3.26 4.24
N VAL A 53 4.41 3.93 3.44
CA VAL A 53 4.28 3.87 1.98
C VAL A 53 4.89 2.56 1.50
N LEU A 54 4.08 1.69 0.89
CA LEU A 54 4.56 0.41 0.37
C LEU A 54 5.12 0.53 -1.05
N GLY A 55 4.58 1.45 -1.85
CA GLY A 55 4.97 1.67 -3.24
C GLY A 55 3.80 1.53 -4.22
N LYS A 56 4.13 1.52 -5.52
CA LYS A 56 3.20 1.29 -6.62
C LYS A 56 3.33 -0.14 -7.12
N SER A 57 2.26 -0.92 -7.08
CA SER A 57 2.20 -2.18 -7.81
C SER A 57 1.94 -1.89 -9.28
N GLU A 58 2.78 -2.43 -10.16
CA GLU A 58 2.64 -2.34 -11.60
C GLU A 58 3.06 -3.68 -12.22
N ASN A 59 2.14 -4.33 -12.92
CA ASN A 59 2.27 -5.67 -13.50
C ASN A 59 2.70 -6.73 -12.48
N GLY A 60 2.20 -6.64 -11.24
CA GLY A 60 2.57 -7.53 -10.14
C GLY A 60 3.92 -7.22 -9.48
N VAL A 61 4.63 -6.19 -9.93
CA VAL A 61 5.91 -5.76 -9.35
C VAL A 61 5.69 -4.50 -8.50
N MET A 62 6.23 -4.49 -7.28
CA MET A 62 6.22 -3.29 -6.44
C MET A 62 7.38 -2.38 -6.83
N LYS A 63 7.07 -1.11 -7.11
CA LYS A 63 8.01 -0.05 -7.46
C LYS A 63 7.92 1.09 -6.47
N ASP A 64 9.03 1.76 -6.22
CA ASP A 64 9.06 2.96 -5.40
C ASP A 64 8.28 4.11 -6.05
N ILE A 65 7.72 4.98 -5.22
CA ILE A 65 6.97 6.15 -5.68
C ILE A 65 7.92 7.35 -5.62
N PRO A 66 8.36 7.90 -6.77
CA PRO A 66 9.28 9.04 -6.77
C PRO A 66 8.65 10.23 -6.03
N GLY A 67 9.40 10.82 -5.09
CA GLY A 67 8.96 11.92 -4.24
C GLY A 67 8.11 11.52 -3.02
N LEU A 68 7.95 10.23 -2.75
CA LEU A 68 7.55 9.71 -1.43
C LEU A 68 8.63 8.76 -0.96
N GLU A 69 9.75 9.32 -0.51
CA GLU A 69 10.76 8.53 0.19
C GLU A 69 10.31 8.38 1.64
N SER A 70 10.10 7.13 2.06
CA SER A 70 9.96 6.78 3.48
C SER A 70 11.24 7.24 4.17
N ASN A 71 11.19 8.44 4.77
CA ASN A 71 12.24 8.89 5.67
C ASN A 71 12.26 7.87 6.81
N SER A 72 13.26 6.99 6.76
CA SER A 72 13.57 6.01 7.80
C SER A 72 14.16 6.71 9.01
#